data_AF-A0AAU3E0R0-F1
#
_entry.id   AF-A0AAU3E0R0-F1
#
_cell.length_a   1.000
_cell.length_b   1.000
_cell.length_c   1.000
_cell.angle_alpha   90.00
_cell.angle_beta   90.00
_cell.angle_gamma   90.00
#
_symmetry.space_group_name_H-M   'P 1'
#
loop_
_entity.id
_entity.type
_entity.pdbx_description
1 polymer ?
#
loop_
_entity_poly.entity_id
_entity_poly.type
_entity_poly.pdbx_seq_one_letter_code
_entity_poly.pdbx_strand_id
1 'polypeptide(L)'
;MTASRKPAEAALAWAAGLIGHGASVVAAKGLREGDNPWSLQIEHEGRTIEAVLKTARPDDSGGLATEIAALRLADERRVPAPRILGFDATGSSAGTRAVLETVVRGRSAIPIEPTPERLRVMGAAAAALHAITAEPSTELPTRTRPIPASDFAGERRLGTNHTTSLLAAADDLIARPLGVRVG
;
A
#
# COMPACT_ATOMS: atom_id res chain seq x y z
N MET A 1 -4.92 -0.33 27.42
CA MET A 1 -3.88 -1.13 26.76
C MET A 1 -4.57 -2.28 26.04
N THR A 2 -4.87 -2.11 24.75
CA THR A 2 -5.37 -3.20 23.90
C THR A 2 -4.21 -4.17 23.66
N ALA A 3 -4.41 -5.46 23.91
CA ALA A 3 -3.36 -6.47 23.69
C ALA A 3 -2.90 -6.42 22.22
N SER A 4 -1.59 -6.29 22.00
CA SER A 4 -1.00 -6.46 20.66
C SER A 4 -1.43 -7.84 20.17
N ARG A 5 -2.24 -7.90 19.11
CA ARG A 5 -2.41 -9.17 18.38
C ARG A 5 -1.04 -9.57 17.84
N LYS A 6 -0.85 -10.86 17.62
CA LYS A 6 0.29 -11.38 16.88
C LYS A 6 -0.23 -11.97 15.57
N PRO A 7 0.59 -11.99 14.51
CA PRO A 7 0.26 -12.79 13.33
C PRO A 7 0.05 -14.25 13.74
N ALA A 8 -0.80 -14.97 13.01
CA ALA A 8 -0.94 -16.41 13.20
C ALA A 8 0.40 -17.11 12.97
N GLU A 9 0.72 -18.15 13.76
CA GLU A 9 1.98 -18.89 13.63
C GLU A 9 2.16 -19.50 12.24
N ALA A 10 1.07 -19.99 11.63
CA ALA A 10 1.08 -20.49 10.26
C ALA A 10 1.53 -19.40 9.24
N ALA A 11 1.10 -18.16 9.42
CA ALA A 11 1.51 -17.05 8.55
C ALA A 11 2.99 -16.68 8.75
N LEU A 12 3.50 -16.77 9.99
CA LEU A 12 4.92 -16.55 10.28
C LEU A 12 5.81 -17.65 9.70
N ALA A 13 5.42 -18.91 9.87
CA ALA A 13 6.12 -20.06 9.31
C ALA A 13 6.12 -20.03 7.78
N TRP A 14 4.98 -19.70 7.18
CA TRP A 14 4.86 -19.48 5.73
C TRP A 14 5.78 -18.36 5.25
N ALA A 15 5.79 -17.20 5.92
CA ALA A 15 6.63 -16.07 5.56
C ALA A 15 8.14 -16.41 5.63
N ALA A 16 8.58 -17.13 6.68
CA ALA A 16 9.94 -17.63 6.76
C ALA A 16 10.25 -18.64 5.65
N GLY A 17 9.34 -19.57 5.37
CA GLY A 17 9.49 -20.56 4.31
C GLY A 17 9.69 -19.96 2.91
N LEU A 18 9.13 -18.77 2.64
CA LEU A 18 9.36 -18.02 1.40
C LEU A 18 10.79 -17.50 1.26
N ILE A 19 11.50 -17.29 2.38
CA ILE A 19 12.88 -16.80 2.38
C ILE A 19 13.86 -17.93 2.11
N GLY A 20 13.64 -19.09 2.74
CA GLY A 20 14.51 -20.25 2.56
C GLY A 20 14.37 -21.29 3.65
N HIS A 21 14.93 -22.47 3.40
CA HIS A 21 15.00 -23.52 4.41
C HIS A 21 15.87 -23.07 5.59
N GLY A 22 15.37 -23.26 6.81
CA GLY A 22 16.06 -22.81 8.03
C GLY A 22 15.90 -21.33 8.34
N ALA A 23 15.14 -20.57 7.54
CA ALA A 23 14.75 -19.22 7.90
C ALA A 23 13.76 -19.22 9.07
N SER A 24 13.80 -18.18 9.91
CA SER A 24 12.86 -18.04 11.03
C SER A 24 12.51 -16.58 11.30
N VAL A 25 11.27 -16.31 11.69
CA VAL A 25 10.86 -14.97 12.11
C VAL A 25 11.27 -14.74 13.57
N VAL A 26 12.16 -13.79 13.81
CA VAL A 26 12.66 -13.45 15.15
C VAL A 26 11.94 -12.26 15.78
N ALA A 27 11.32 -11.41 14.96
CA ALA A 27 10.49 -10.31 15.44
C ALA A 27 9.31 -10.05 14.51
N ALA A 28 8.16 -9.71 15.10
CA ALA A 28 6.98 -9.25 14.38
C ALA A 28 6.37 -8.04 15.10
N LYS A 29 6.26 -6.91 14.40
CA LYS A 29 5.73 -5.65 14.93
C LYS A 29 4.56 -5.17 14.06
N GLY A 30 3.39 -4.97 14.67
CA GLY A 30 2.26 -4.35 13.98
C GLY A 30 2.59 -2.90 13.59
N LEU A 31 2.28 -2.54 12.34
CA LEU A 31 2.56 -1.23 11.75
C LEU A 31 1.41 -0.23 11.94
N ARG A 32 0.22 -0.72 12.27
CA ARG A 32 -0.90 0.12 12.73
C ARG A 32 -0.91 0.16 14.25
N GLU A 33 -2.07 0.17 14.89
CA GLU A 33 -2.29 0.14 16.34
C GLU A 33 -1.84 -1.20 16.98
N GLY A 34 -0.62 -1.65 16.68
CA GLY A 34 -0.10 -2.97 17.05
C GLY A 34 -0.69 -4.12 16.24
N ASP A 35 -1.29 -3.84 15.08
CA ASP A 35 -1.99 -4.83 14.25
C ASP A 35 -1.55 -4.77 12.77
N ASN A 36 -2.04 -5.74 12.00
CA ASN A 36 -1.86 -5.92 10.55
C ASN A 36 -1.95 -4.57 9.78
N PRO A 37 -0.96 -4.24 8.94
CA PRO A 37 0.18 -5.07 8.50
C PRO A 37 1.32 -5.20 9.51
N TRP A 38 2.16 -6.23 9.36
CA TRP A 38 3.24 -6.58 10.27
C TRP A 38 4.61 -6.37 9.62
N SER A 39 5.51 -5.63 10.27
CA SER A 39 6.94 -5.65 9.95
C SER A 39 7.57 -6.87 10.61
N LEU A 40 8.23 -7.69 9.79
CA LEU A 40 8.92 -8.90 10.19
C LEU A 40 10.43 -8.70 10.12
N GLN A 41 11.15 -9.27 11.09
CA GLN A 41 12.57 -9.55 11.01
C GLN A 41 12.74 -11.05 10.87
N ILE A 42 13.35 -11.50 9.77
CA ILE A 42 13.54 -12.89 9.43
C ILE A 42 15.03 -13.19 9.41
N GLU A 43 15.50 -14.11 10.24
CA GLU A 43 16.88 -14.59 10.20
C GLU A 43 17.01 -15.72 9.20
N HIS A 44 18.05 -15.66 8.36
CA HIS A 44 18.43 -16.70 7.43
C HIS A 44 19.93 -16.60 7.14
N GLU A 45 20.67 -17.71 7.29
CA GLU A 45 22.11 -17.78 7.00
C GLU A 45 22.96 -16.66 7.67
N GLY A 46 22.63 -16.35 8.93
CA GLY A 46 23.35 -15.31 9.70
C GLY A 46 23.04 -13.86 9.27
N ARG A 47 22.01 -13.65 8.44
CA ARG A 47 21.54 -12.32 8.01
C ARG A 47 20.11 -12.09 8.46
N THR A 48 19.79 -10.83 8.76
CA THR A 48 18.41 -10.39 9.03
C THR A 48 17.81 -9.77 7.77
N ILE A 49 16.67 -10.27 7.36
CA ILE A 49 15.86 -9.80 6.23
C ILE A 49 14.61 -9.14 6.81
N GLU A 50 14.32 -7.92 6.34
CA GLU A 50 13.10 -7.20 6.71
C GLU A 50 12.02 -7.41 5.64
N ALA A 51 10.82 -7.76 6.08
CA ALA A 51 9.67 -7.95 5.20
C ALA A 51 8.40 -7.36 5.84
N VAL A 52 7.38 -7.11 5.03
CA VAL A 52 6.05 -6.75 5.51
C VAL A 52 5.09 -7.89 5.18
N LEU A 53 4.44 -8.42 6.21
CA LEU A 53 3.37 -9.40 6.08
C LEU A 53 2.03 -8.69 6.20
N LYS A 54 1.18 -8.85 5.19
CA LYS A 54 -0.21 -8.40 5.22
C LYS A 54 -1.12 -9.60 5.13
N THR A 55 -2.10 -9.68 6.01
CA THR A 55 -3.14 -10.71 5.99
C THR A 55 -4.48 -10.09 5.65
N ALA A 56 -5.31 -10.80 4.89
CA ALA A 56 -6.68 -10.38 4.63
C ALA A 56 -7.47 -10.32 5.93
N ARG A 57 -8.34 -9.32 6.05
CA ARG A 57 -9.39 -9.34 7.07
C ARG A 57 -10.49 -10.32 6.63
N PRO A 58 -11.27 -10.89 7.56
CA PRO A 58 -12.36 -11.81 7.22
C PRO A 58 -13.39 -11.21 6.24
N ASP A 59 -13.61 -9.89 6.33
CA ASP A 59 -14.53 -9.12 5.50
C ASP A 59 -13.87 -8.53 4.23
N ASP A 60 -12.57 -8.75 4.03
CA ASP A 60 -11.85 -8.21 2.87
C ASP A 60 -12.10 -9.06 1.62
N SER A 61 -13.16 -8.76 0.87
CA SER A 61 -13.54 -9.54 -0.31
C SER A 61 -12.58 -9.38 -1.50
N GLY A 62 -11.73 -8.34 -1.55
CA GLY A 62 -10.87 -8.10 -2.72
C GLY A 62 -9.69 -7.14 -2.57
N GLY A 63 -9.48 -6.53 -1.39
CA GLY A 63 -8.39 -5.60 -1.14
C GLY A 63 -7.01 -6.23 -1.34
N LEU A 64 -6.79 -7.42 -0.77
CA LEU A 64 -5.52 -8.13 -0.94
C LEU A 64 -5.24 -8.52 -2.40
N ALA A 65 -6.25 -8.94 -3.16
CA ALA A 65 -6.11 -9.26 -4.58
C ALA A 65 -5.74 -8.02 -5.40
N THR A 66 -6.37 -6.88 -5.09
CA THR A 66 -6.04 -5.59 -5.72
C THR A 66 -4.60 -5.19 -5.46
N GLU A 67 -4.15 -5.33 -4.21
CA GLU A 67 -2.79 -5.04 -3.82
C GLU A 67 -1.76 -5.90 -4.56
N ILE A 68 -2.00 -7.22 -4.64
CA ILE A 68 -1.13 -8.14 -5.38
C ILE A 68 -1.03 -7.74 -6.86
N ALA A 69 -2.17 -7.46 -7.50
CA ALA A 69 -2.19 -7.05 -8.90
C ALA A 69 -1.49 -5.69 -9.12
N ALA A 70 -1.70 -4.72 -8.23
CA ALA A 70 -1.06 -3.42 -8.30
C ALA A 70 0.47 -3.49 -8.14
N LEU A 71 0.97 -4.28 -7.18
CA LEU A 71 2.41 -4.43 -6.95
C LEU A 71 3.11 -5.21 -8.07
N ARG A 72 2.42 -6.17 -8.71
CA ARG A 72 2.92 -6.83 -9.92
C ARG A 72 3.07 -5.85 -11.07
N LEU A 73 2.03 -5.07 -11.35
CA LEU A 73 2.09 -4.02 -12.37
C LEU A 73 3.19 -2.99 -12.04
N ALA A 74 3.31 -2.59 -10.78
CA ALA A 74 4.36 -1.68 -10.34
C ALA A 74 5.77 -2.24 -10.61
N ASP A 75 5.98 -3.54 -10.41
CA ASP A 75 7.26 -4.19 -10.71
C ASP A 75 7.54 -4.24 -12.21
N GLU A 76 6.57 -4.68 -13.01
CA GLU A 76 6.65 -4.69 -14.48
C GLU A 76 6.99 -3.31 -15.07
N ARG A 77 6.43 -2.25 -14.46
CA ARG A 77 6.64 -0.85 -14.86
C ARG A 77 7.82 -0.19 -14.15
N ARG A 78 8.58 -0.92 -13.32
CA ARG A 78 9.72 -0.44 -12.54
C ARG A 78 9.39 0.78 -11.66
N VAL A 79 8.17 0.85 -11.18
CA VAL A 79 7.75 1.84 -10.19
C VAL A 79 8.47 1.54 -8.87
N PRO A 80 9.03 2.56 -8.19
CA PRO A 80 9.59 2.41 -6.85
C PRO A 80 8.48 2.09 -5.84
N ALA A 81 8.22 0.81 -5.61
CA ALA A 81 7.19 0.27 -4.73
C ALA A 81 7.71 -1.00 -4.05
N PRO A 82 7.04 -1.51 -2.98
CA PRO A 82 7.34 -2.84 -2.46
C PRO A 82 7.31 -3.90 -3.58
N ARG A 83 8.09 -4.96 -3.41
CA ARG A 83 8.10 -6.13 -4.29
C ARG A 83 7.51 -7.32 -3.57
N ILE A 84 6.70 -8.10 -4.26
CA ILE A 84 6.10 -9.32 -3.71
C ILE A 84 7.19 -10.37 -3.60
N LEU A 85 7.38 -10.90 -2.39
CA LEU A 85 8.22 -12.06 -2.10
C LEU A 85 7.40 -13.36 -2.25
N GLY A 86 6.12 -13.30 -1.90
CA GLY A 86 5.16 -14.38 -2.13
C GLY A 86 3.76 -14.01 -1.65
N PHE A 87 2.76 -14.79 -2.05
CA PHE A 87 1.37 -14.61 -1.62
C PHE A 87 0.68 -15.96 -1.52
N ASP A 88 -0.26 -16.08 -0.57
CA ASP A 88 -1.18 -17.19 -0.45
C ASP A 88 -2.60 -16.64 -0.65
N ALA A 89 -3.13 -16.82 -1.86
CA ALA A 89 -4.44 -16.31 -2.24
C ALA A 89 -5.61 -17.08 -1.59
N THR A 90 -5.34 -18.27 -1.04
CA THR A 90 -6.34 -19.18 -0.48
C THR A 90 -6.33 -19.23 1.04
N GLY A 91 -5.18 -18.94 1.66
CA GLY A 91 -4.91 -19.16 3.07
C GLY A 91 -4.57 -20.61 3.42
N SER A 92 -4.37 -21.50 2.43
CA SER A 92 -4.07 -22.91 2.66
C SER A 92 -2.74 -23.16 3.36
N SER A 93 -1.76 -22.27 3.18
CA SER A 93 -0.43 -22.36 3.77
C SER A 93 -0.26 -21.41 4.95
N ALA A 94 -0.73 -20.17 4.81
CA ALA A 94 -0.57 -19.13 5.84
C ALA A 94 -1.68 -19.15 6.91
N GLY A 95 -2.70 -20.02 6.77
CA GLY A 95 -3.88 -20.07 7.63
C GLY A 95 -4.88 -18.92 7.41
N THR A 96 -4.53 -17.96 6.56
CA THR A 96 -5.37 -16.87 6.04
C THR A 96 -4.75 -16.36 4.76
N ARG A 97 -5.53 -15.68 3.92
CA ARG A 97 -4.98 -15.07 2.71
C ARG A 97 -3.92 -14.05 3.10
N ALA A 98 -2.75 -14.13 2.47
CA ALA A 98 -1.59 -13.33 2.87
C ALA A 98 -0.73 -12.91 1.68
N VAL A 99 -0.03 -11.79 1.83
CA VAL A 99 1.07 -11.37 0.95
C VAL A 99 2.27 -10.99 1.81
N LEU A 100 3.45 -11.40 1.36
CA LEU A 100 4.73 -10.99 1.90
C LEU A 100 5.41 -10.09 0.88
N GLU A 101 5.83 -8.90 1.31
CA GLU A 101 6.46 -7.91 0.46
C GLU A 101 7.77 -7.38 1.07
N THR A 102 8.64 -6.82 0.26
CA THR A 102 9.87 -6.16 0.71
C THR A 102 9.57 -4.86 1.44
N VAL A 103 10.41 -4.49 2.41
CA VAL A 103 10.40 -3.14 2.97
C VAL A 103 10.93 -2.12 1.95
N VAL A 104 10.20 -1.03 1.74
CA VAL A 104 10.71 0.16 1.03
C VAL A 104 11.57 0.97 1.99
N ARG A 105 12.86 1.09 1.68
CA ARG A 105 13.78 1.89 2.48
C ARG A 105 13.38 3.36 2.43
N GLY A 106 13.24 3.98 3.59
CA GLY A 106 12.90 5.40 3.69
C GLY A 106 12.36 5.77 5.06
N ARG A 107 11.72 6.93 5.14
CA ARG A 107 11.04 7.43 6.34
C ARG A 107 9.61 7.81 5.95
N SER A 108 8.65 7.42 6.77
CA SER A 108 7.24 7.81 6.62
C SER A 108 6.90 9.14 7.30
N ALA A 109 7.88 9.80 7.94
CA ALA A 109 7.67 11.07 8.61
C ALA A 109 7.18 12.14 7.63
N ILE A 110 6.00 12.67 7.91
CA ILE A 110 5.43 13.82 7.21
C ILE A 110 5.96 15.08 7.90
N PRO A 111 6.79 15.89 7.24
CA PRO A 111 7.28 17.13 7.80
C PRO A 111 6.12 18.11 7.93
N ILE A 112 6.17 18.94 8.96
CA ILE A 112 5.17 19.98 9.19
C ILE A 112 5.24 21.02 8.07
N GLU A 113 6.45 21.43 7.71
CA GLU A 113 6.68 22.43 6.67
C GLU A 113 6.97 21.77 5.31
N PRO A 114 6.24 22.15 4.24
CA PRO A 114 6.54 21.69 2.90
C PRO A 114 7.77 22.43 2.35
N THR A 115 8.68 21.69 1.71
CA THR A 115 9.77 22.30 0.93
C THR A 115 9.44 22.24 -0.57
N PRO A 116 9.78 23.27 -1.36
CA PRO A 116 9.56 23.25 -2.81
C PRO A 116 10.19 22.04 -3.51
N GLU A 117 11.37 21.62 -3.08
CA GLU A 117 12.05 20.42 -3.61
C GLU A 117 11.24 19.15 -3.37
N ARG A 118 10.76 18.94 -2.14
CA ARG A 118 9.93 17.77 -1.82
C ARG A 118 8.63 17.77 -2.61
N LEU A 119 7.99 18.94 -2.75
CA LEU A 119 6.78 19.09 -3.56
C LEU A 119 7.03 18.71 -5.03
N ARG A 120 8.16 19.13 -5.62
CA ARG A 120 8.53 18.74 -6.99
C ARG A 120 8.75 17.23 -7.11
N VAL A 121 9.46 16.60 -6.19
CA VAL A 121 9.70 15.15 -6.19
C VAL A 121 8.38 14.38 -6.06
N MET A 122 7.49 14.80 -5.15
CA MET A 122 6.16 14.18 -5.01
C MET A 122 5.31 14.36 -6.27
N GLY A 123 5.32 15.55 -6.88
CA GLY A 123 4.63 15.81 -8.15
C GLY A 123 5.15 14.95 -9.31
N ALA A 124 6.47 14.80 -9.42
CA ALA A 124 7.09 13.93 -10.42
C ALA A 124 6.72 12.46 -10.22
N ALA A 125 6.72 11.98 -8.97
CA ALA A 125 6.29 10.62 -8.66
C ALA A 125 4.80 10.39 -9.01
N ALA A 126 3.92 11.35 -8.67
CA ALA A 126 2.51 11.28 -9.03
C ALA A 126 2.30 11.30 -10.55
N ALA A 127 3.03 12.14 -11.29
CA ALA A 127 2.97 12.16 -12.75
C ALA A 127 3.44 10.84 -13.37
N ALA A 128 4.52 10.25 -12.85
CA ALA A 128 5.02 8.95 -13.30
C ALA A 128 4.01 7.83 -13.06
N LEU A 129 3.33 7.81 -11.91
CA LEU A 129 2.26 6.86 -11.62
C LEU A 129 1.06 7.05 -12.56
N HIS A 130 0.64 8.29 -12.80
CA HIS A 130 -0.47 8.59 -13.71
C HIS A 130 -0.19 8.26 -15.18
N ALA A 131 1.08 8.23 -15.59
CA ALA A 131 1.47 7.86 -16.95
C ALA A 131 1.35 6.35 -17.21
N ILE A 132 1.15 5.53 -16.18
CA ILE A 132 0.98 4.08 -16.32
C ILE A 132 -0.44 3.78 -16.76
N THR A 133 -0.56 3.27 -17.98
CA THR A 133 -1.82 2.73 -18.51
C THR A 133 -2.02 1.29 -18.05
N ALA A 134 -3.19 0.99 -17.52
CA ALA A 134 -3.61 -0.36 -17.18
C ALA A 134 -5.04 -0.58 -17.67
N GLU A 135 -5.28 -1.71 -18.34
CA GLU A 135 -6.64 -2.13 -18.65
C GLU A 135 -7.35 -2.54 -17.35
N PRO A 136 -8.57 -2.06 -17.10
CA PRO A 136 -9.32 -2.43 -15.91
C PRO A 136 -9.55 -3.96 -15.85
N SER A 137 -9.38 -4.53 -14.66
CA SER A 137 -9.71 -5.94 -14.37
C SER A 137 -10.51 -6.07 -13.08
N THR A 138 -10.93 -7.29 -12.75
CA THR A 138 -11.55 -7.58 -11.45
C THR A 138 -10.63 -7.25 -10.28
N GLU A 139 -9.33 -7.55 -10.40
CA GLU A 139 -8.32 -7.25 -9.39
C GLU A 139 -7.81 -5.81 -9.49
N LEU A 140 -7.79 -5.18 -10.66
CA LEU A 140 -7.44 -3.77 -10.84
C LEU A 140 -8.61 -2.99 -11.45
N PRO A 141 -9.70 -2.77 -10.68
CA PRO A 141 -10.84 -2.05 -11.21
C PRO A 141 -10.52 -0.57 -11.40
N THR A 142 -11.21 0.07 -12.33
CA THR A 142 -11.16 1.53 -12.46
C THR A 142 -11.54 2.19 -11.14
N ARG A 143 -10.64 3.02 -10.62
CA ARG A 143 -10.89 3.84 -9.42
C ARG A 143 -11.12 5.28 -9.84
N THR A 144 -12.31 5.79 -9.55
CA THR A 144 -12.65 7.21 -9.71
C THR A 144 -12.35 8.04 -8.47
N ARG A 145 -12.00 7.39 -7.35
CA ARG A 145 -11.68 8.01 -6.06
C ARG A 145 -10.57 7.23 -5.33
N PRO A 146 -9.71 7.91 -4.54
CA PRO A 146 -8.65 7.24 -3.77
C PRO A 146 -9.20 6.22 -2.76
N ILE A 147 -10.29 6.58 -2.06
CA ILE A 147 -11.00 5.72 -1.10
C ILE A 147 -12.48 5.76 -1.49
N PRO A 148 -13.06 4.68 -2.04
CA PRO A 148 -14.43 4.69 -2.54
C PRO A 148 -15.48 5.09 -1.49
N ALA A 149 -15.22 4.76 -0.21
CA ALA A 149 -16.11 5.05 0.90
C ALA A 149 -16.03 6.50 1.41
N SER A 150 -15.07 7.31 0.93
CA SER A 150 -14.85 8.68 1.41
C SER A 150 -15.03 9.68 0.28
N ASP A 151 -15.91 10.67 0.47
CA ASP A 151 -16.03 11.82 -0.44
C ASP A 151 -15.33 13.03 0.18
N PHE A 152 -14.01 13.01 0.23
CA PHE A 152 -13.22 14.11 0.80
C PHE A 152 -13.53 15.46 0.13
N ALA A 153 -13.85 15.46 -1.17
CA ALA A 153 -14.23 16.68 -1.89
C ALA A 153 -15.62 17.17 -1.46
N GLY A 154 -16.58 16.25 -1.29
CA GLY A 154 -17.89 16.55 -0.70
C GLY A 154 -17.79 17.07 0.72
N GLU A 155 -17.02 16.40 1.58
CA GLU A 155 -16.78 16.82 2.96
C GLU A 155 -16.13 18.21 3.05
N ARG A 156 -15.18 18.53 2.16
CA ARG A 156 -14.61 19.89 2.05
C ARG A 156 -15.66 20.92 1.61
N ARG A 157 -16.50 20.61 0.60
CA ARG A 157 -17.58 21.50 0.17
C ARG A 157 -18.62 21.74 1.27
N LEU A 158 -18.88 20.74 2.10
CA LEU A 158 -19.80 20.80 3.24
C LEU A 158 -19.17 21.42 4.50
N GLY A 159 -17.87 21.73 4.48
CA GLY A 159 -17.15 22.30 5.62
C GLY A 159 -16.93 21.32 6.78
N THR A 160 -17.18 20.03 6.58
CA THR A 160 -16.98 19.00 7.61
C THR A 160 -15.53 18.52 7.71
N ASN A 161 -14.70 18.87 6.72
CA ASN A 161 -13.26 18.65 6.73
C ASN A 161 -12.49 19.96 6.55
N HIS A 162 -11.36 20.12 7.22
CA HIS A 162 -10.53 21.31 7.09
C HIS A 162 -10.01 21.43 5.65
N THR A 163 -10.18 22.61 5.04
CA THR A 163 -9.73 22.90 3.67
C THR A 163 -8.76 24.08 3.68
N THR A 164 -7.81 24.07 2.75
CA THR A 164 -6.85 25.16 2.54
C THR A 164 -7.14 25.85 1.20
N SER A 165 -6.65 27.08 1.03
CA SER A 165 -6.78 27.78 -0.26
C SER A 165 -6.17 27.00 -1.43
N LEU A 166 -5.09 26.27 -1.19
CA LEU A 166 -4.46 25.39 -2.17
C LEU A 166 -5.38 24.22 -2.57
N LEU A 167 -6.02 23.57 -1.60
CA LEU A 167 -6.93 22.45 -1.88
C LEU A 167 -8.20 22.92 -2.61
N ALA A 168 -8.73 24.09 -2.24
CA ALA A 168 -9.84 24.70 -2.97
C ALA A 168 -9.48 25.00 -4.43
N ALA A 169 -8.31 25.61 -4.68
CA ALA A 169 -7.84 25.88 -6.03
C ALA A 169 -7.58 24.61 -6.85
N ALA A 170 -7.11 23.54 -6.20
CA ALA A 170 -6.93 22.23 -6.85
C ALA A 170 -8.28 21.59 -7.21
N ASP A 171 -9.26 21.62 -6.31
CA ASP A 171 -10.62 21.12 -6.57
C ASP A 171 -11.26 21.87 -7.75
N ASP A 172 -11.11 23.20 -7.81
CA ASP A 172 -11.59 24.03 -8.94
C ASP A 172 -10.92 23.65 -10.27
N LEU A 173 -9.62 23.33 -10.24
CA LEU A 173 -8.87 22.95 -11.44
C LEU A 173 -9.26 21.56 -11.96
N ILE A 174 -9.52 20.61 -11.07
CA ILE A 174 -9.98 19.26 -11.42
C ILE A 174 -11.43 19.27 -11.90
N ALA A 175 -12.28 20.14 -11.34
CA ALA A 175 -13.67 20.29 -11.75
C ALA A 175 -13.83 20.92 -13.14
N ARG A 176 -12.78 21.56 -13.69
CA ARG A 176 -12.80 22.07 -15.06
C ARG A 176 -12.82 20.88 -16.02
N PRO A 177 -13.77 20.82 -16.97
CA PRO A 177 -13.71 19.81 -18.01
C PRO A 177 -12.37 19.93 -18.75
N LEU A 178 -11.64 18.81 -18.86
CA LEU A 178 -10.45 18.72 -19.71
C LEU A 178 -10.89 19.13 -21.12
N GLY A 179 -10.48 20.32 -21.55
CA GLY A 179 -10.79 20.81 -22.89
C GLY A 179 -10.35 19.77 -23.91
N VAL A 180 -11.29 19.27 -24.70
CA VAL A 180 -11.01 18.40 -25.84
C VAL A 180 -10.07 19.19 -26.74
N ARG A 181 -8.79 18.79 -26.81
CA ARG A 181 -7.92 19.24 -27.90
C ARG A 181 -8.37 18.50 -29.15
N VAL A 182 -9.27 19.12 -29.90
CA VAL A 182 -9.55 18.74 -31.28
C VAL A 182 -8.33 19.18 -32.08
N GLY A 183 -7.62 18.21 -32.66
CA GLY A 183 -6.57 18.45 -33.66
C GLY A 183 -7.16 18.83 -35.00
#